data_AF-A0A9E4VRG8-F1
#
_entry.id   AF-A0A9E4VRG8-F1
#
_cell.length_a   1.000
_cell.length_b   1.000
_cell.length_c   1.000
_cell.angle_alpha   90.00
_cell.angle_beta   90.00
_cell.angle_gamma   90.00
#
_symmetry.space_group_name_H-M   'P 1'
#
loop_
_entity.id
_entity.type
_entity.pdbx_description
1 polymer ?
#
loop_
_entity_poly.entity_id
_entity_poly.type
_entity_poly.pdbx_seq_one_letter_code
_entity_poly.pdbx_strand_id
1 'polypeptide(L)' 'GLIDDVIDPADTRPKIIRALEMLENKRETLPQKKHGSIPL' A
#
# COMPACT_ATOMS: atom_id res chain seq x y z
N GLY A 1 -7.94 -12.67 -1.00
CA GLY A 1 -8.25 -12.59 0.44
C GLY A 1 -8.28 -11.14 0.84
N LEU A 2 -8.89 -10.80 1.98
CA LEU A 2 -8.81 -9.43 2.53
C LEU A 2 -7.51 -9.19 3.33
N ILE A 3 -6.84 -10.28 3.75
CA ILE A 3 -5.57 -10.28 4.47
C ILE A 3 -4.52 -10.98 3.59
N ASP A 4 -3.38 -10.33 3.42
CA ASP A 4 -2.25 -10.87 2.65
C ASP A 4 -1.44 -11.90 3.45
N ASP A 5 -1.25 -11.68 4.77
CA ASP A 5 -0.49 -12.58 5.64
C ASP A 5 -0.80 -12.38 7.14
N VAL A 6 -0.59 -13.42 7.96
CA VAL A 6 -0.62 -13.37 9.43
C VAL A 6 0.77 -13.66 9.96
N ILE A 7 1.37 -12.71 10.67
CA ILE A 7 2.81 -12.67 10.94
C ILE A 7 3.10 -12.62 12.45
N ASP A 8 4.30 -13.07 12.84
CA ASP A 8 4.78 -12.84 14.21
C ASP A 8 5.03 -11.34 14.43
N PRO A 9 4.69 -10.77 15.60
CA PRO A 9 4.99 -9.37 15.92
C PRO A 9 6.45 -8.97 15.66
N ALA A 10 7.42 -9.88 15.89
CA ALA A 10 8.84 -9.64 15.65
C ALA A 10 9.19 -9.43 14.16
N ASP A 11 8.40 -10.01 13.25
CA ASP A 11 8.63 -9.92 11.80
C ASP A 11 8.09 -8.63 11.17
N THR A 12 7.36 -7.82 11.94
CA THR A 12 6.71 -6.60 11.44
C THR A 12 7.71 -5.66 10.77
N ARG A 13 8.84 -5.35 11.43
CA ARG A 13 9.85 -4.43 10.91
C ARG A 13 10.49 -4.93 9.60
N PRO A 14 11.08 -6.14 9.53
CA PRO A 14 11.67 -6.61 8.28
C PRO A 14 10.65 -6.78 7.14
N LYS A 15 9.38 -7.13 7.44
CA LYS A 15 8.33 -7.18 6.41
C LYS A 15 7.97 -5.80 5.85
N ILE A 16 7.85 -4.78 6.70
CA ILE A 16 7.59 -3.40 6.25
C ILE A 16 8.74 -2.90 5.36
N ILE A 17 10.00 -3.13 5.75
CA ILE A 17 11.16 -2.70 4.96
C ILE A 17 11.09 -3.29 3.54
N ARG A 18 10.92 -4.62 3.43
CA ARG A 18 10.80 -5.30 2.13
C ARG A 18 9.61 -4.81 1.31
N ALA A 19 8.47 -4.56 1.96
CA ALA A 19 7.28 -4.06 1.27
C ALA A 19 7.52 -2.67 0.68
N LEU A 20 8.20 -1.78 1.42
CA LEU A 20 8.55 -0.44 0.94
C LEU A 20 9.56 -0.49 -0.21
N GLU A 21 10.60 -1.33 -0.10
CA GLU A 21 11.59 -1.54 -1.17
C GLU A 21 10.92 -2.04 -2.45
N MET A 22 10.01 -3.01 -2.33
CA MET A 22 9.25 -3.54 -3.47
C MET A 22 8.34 -2.47 -4.12
N LEU A 23 7.76 -1.58 -3.31
CA LEU A 23 6.81 -0.56 -3.77
C LEU A 23 7.46 0.75 -4.20
N GLU A 24 8.78 0.89 -4.07
CA GLU A 24 9.54 2.12 -4.34
C GLU A 24 9.20 2.76 -5.69
N ASN A 25 9.02 1.93 -6.73
CA ASN A 25 8.79 2.39 -8.09
C ASN A 25 7.34 2.26 -8.56
N LYS A 26 6.39 2.00 -7.64
CA LYS A 26 4.98 1.82 -8.00
C LYS A 26 4.40 3.13 -8.54
N ARG A 27 3.86 3.09 -9.76
CA ARG A 27 3.12 4.19 -10.39
C ARG A 27 1.74 3.73 -10.79
N GLU A 28 0.73 4.54 -10.47
CA GLU A 28 -0.66 4.29 -10.81
C GLU A 28 -1.27 5.56 -11.40
N THR A 29 -2.09 5.39 -12.44
CA THR A 29 -2.78 6.49 -13.11
C THR A 29 -4.26 6.43 -12.82
N LEU A 30 -4.83 7.55 -12.36
CA LEU A 30 -6.27 7.70 -12.18
C LEU A 30 -6.91 8.31 -13.43
N PRO A 31 -8.22 8.07 -13.67
CA PRO A 31 -8.96 8.76 -14.73
C PRO A 31 -8.89 10.29 -14.58
N GLN A 32 -8.84 11.00 -15.71
CA GLN A 32 -8.79 12.46 -15.72
C GLN A 32 -10.07 13.06 -15.12
N LYS A 33 -9.92 13.88 -14.07
CA LYS A 33 -11.01 14.60 -13.40
C LYS A 33 -10.50 15.92 -12.83
N LYS A 34 -11.38 16.93 -12.67
CA LYS A 34 -11.03 18.22 -12.04
C LYS A 34 -10.66 18.07 -10.56
N HIS A 35 -11.41 17.25 -9.82
CA HIS A 35 -11.17 16.92 -8.40
C HIS A 35 -11.93 15.64 -8.01
N GLY A 36 -11.63 15.10 -6.83
CA GLY A 36 -12.46 14.05 -6.22
C GLY A 36 -13.80 14.59 -5.71
N SER A 37 -14.70 13.69 -5.34
CA SER A 37 -15.93 13.98 -4.59
C SER A 37 -15.88 13.17 -3.29
N ILE A 38 -15.06 13.66 -2.35
CA ILE A 38 -14.94 13.06 -1.02
C ILE A 38 -16.15 13.54 -0.21
N PRO A 39 -16.96 12.64 0.40
CA PRO A 39 -18.06 13.03 1.28
C PRO A 39 -17.55 13.92 2.43
N LEU A 40 -18.29 14.98 2.73
CA LEU A 40 -18.05 15.87 3.87
C LEU A 40 -18.91 15.47 5.07
#